data_AF-A0A661JGW5-F1
#
_entry.id   AF-A0A661JGW5-F1
#
_cell.length_a   1.000
_cell.length_b   1.000
_cell.length_c   1.000
_cell.angle_alpha   90.00
_cell.angle_beta   90.00
_cell.angle_gamma   90.00
#
_symmetry.space_group_name_H-M   'P 1'
#
loop_
_entity.id
_entity.type
_entity.pdbx_description
1 polymer ?
#
loop_
_entity_poly.entity_id
_entity_poly.type
_entity_poly.pdbx_seq_one_letter_code
_entity_poly.pdbx_strand_id
1 'polypeptide(L)'
;MDGGVVTILTDFGVDDPYVGIMKGVMLNINPTIRLIDLTHHIPPQNVRAGAFIMAAAYSFFPEKTVHLAIVDPGVGTERRLIAARSKKYF
;
A
#
# COMPACT_ATOMS: atom_id res chain seq x y z
N MET A 1 -9.52 -21.06 3.13
CA MET A 1 -9.89 -20.10 2.08
C MET A 1 -8.87 -18.98 2.19
N ASP A 2 -7.90 -18.94 1.28
CA ASP A 2 -6.70 -18.12 1.47
C ASP A 2 -7.01 -16.63 1.30
N GLY A 3 -7.20 -15.94 2.42
CA GLY A 3 -7.17 -14.49 2.46
C GLY A 3 -5.80 -13.98 2.02
N GLY A 4 -5.75 -13.27 0.89
CA GLY A 4 -4.54 -12.63 0.39
C GLY A 4 -3.95 -11.63 1.40
N VAL A 5 -2.67 -11.27 1.22
CA VAL A 5 -2.00 -10.24 2.03
C VAL A 5 -1.87 -8.97 1.20
N VAL A 6 -2.24 -7.83 1.78
CA VAL A 6 -1.93 -6.51 1.24
C VAL A 6 -1.08 -5.78 2.26
N THR A 7 0.09 -5.32 1.82
CA THR A 7 0.86 -4.34 2.60
C THR A 7 0.53 -2.94 2.17
N ILE A 8 0.53 -1.98 3.10
CA ILE A 8 0.14 -0.59 2.84
C ILE A 8 1.28 0.34 3.25
N LEU A 9 1.69 1.21 2.33
CA LEU A 9 2.65 2.28 2.56
C LEU A 9 2.07 3.59 2.06
N THR A 10 2.03 4.62 2.90
CA THR A 10 1.54 5.96 2.50
C THR A 10 2.33 7.12 3.10
N ASP A 11 2.06 8.33 2.61
CA ASP A 11 2.52 9.60 3.18
C ASP A 11 1.39 10.38 3.89
N PHE A 12 0.31 9.70 4.27
CA PHE A 12 -0.89 10.34 4.88
C PHE A 12 -0.71 10.68 6.35
N GLY A 13 0.24 10.05 7.04
CA GLY A 13 0.27 10.02 8.49
C GLY A 13 -0.82 9.11 9.07
N VAL A 14 -1.01 9.22 10.39
CA VAL A 14 -1.99 8.42 11.15
C VAL A 14 -2.99 9.27 11.94
N ASP A 15 -2.88 10.60 11.82
CA ASP A 15 -3.71 11.55 12.57
C ASP A 15 -5.09 11.75 11.93
N ASP A 16 -5.23 11.41 10.65
CA ASP A 16 -6.45 11.54 9.86
C ASP A 16 -7.09 10.18 9.53
N PRO A 17 -8.35 10.14 9.08
CA PRO A 17 -9.06 8.88 8.89
C PRO A 17 -8.72 8.17 7.58
N TYR A 18 -7.89 8.70 6.69
CA TYR A 18 -7.77 8.20 5.32
C TYR A 18 -7.27 6.76 5.27
N VAL A 19 -6.30 6.41 6.13
CA VAL A 19 -5.80 5.03 6.26
C VAL A 19 -6.94 4.10 6.72
N GLY A 20 -7.72 4.52 7.71
CA GLY A 20 -8.85 3.74 8.23
C GLY A 20 -9.94 3.52 7.18
N ILE A 21 -10.31 4.57 6.44
CA ILE A 21 -11.30 4.51 5.36
C ILE A 21 -10.83 3.56 4.27
N MET A 22 -9.56 3.66 3.85
CA MET A 22 -8.98 2.79 2.81
C MET A 22 -9.08 1.32 3.21
N LYS A 23 -8.70 0.98 4.45
CA LYS A 23 -8.81 -0.38 4.98
C LYS A 23 -10.27 -0.85 5.06
N GLY A 24 -11.19 0.02 5.49
CA GLY A 24 -12.62 -0.27 5.52
C GLY A 24 -13.18 -0.61 4.14
N VAL A 25 -12.78 0.14 3.10
CA VAL A 25 -13.16 -0.16 1.71
C VAL A 25 -12.60 -1.52 1.26
N MET A 26 -11.32 -1.79 1.55
CA MET A 26 -10.70 -3.09 1.22
C MET A 26 -11.41 -4.27 1.88
N LEU A 27 -11.78 -4.13 3.16
CA LEU A 27 -12.49 -5.17 3.92
C LEU A 27 -13.91 -5.40 3.42
N ASN A 28 -14.60 -4.36 2.93
CA ASN A 28 -15.90 -4.53 2.28
C ASN A 28 -15.80 -5.33 0.96
N ILE A 29 -14.70 -5.17 0.23
CA ILE A 29 -14.45 -5.90 -1.04
C ILE A 29 -14.01 -7.34 -0.75
N ASN A 30 -13.09 -7.52 0.20
CA ASN A 30 -12.61 -8.84 0.63
C ASN A 30 -12.54 -8.91 2.17
N PRO A 31 -13.57 -9.45 2.83
CA PRO A 31 -13.62 -9.53 4.30
C PRO A 31 -12.55 -10.42 4.94
N THR A 32 -11.86 -11.25 4.16
CA THR A 32 -10.84 -12.19 4.65
C THR A 32 -9.41 -11.73 4.37
N ILE A 33 -9.23 -10.56 3.75
CA ILE A 33 -7.92 -10.03 3.41
C ILE A 33 -7.12 -9.66 4.66
N ARG A 34 -5.81 -9.91 4.64
CA ARG A 34 -4.89 -9.50 5.69
C ARG A 34 -4.24 -8.18 5.29
N LEU A 35 -4.49 -7.13 6.07
CA LEU A 35 -3.94 -5.79 5.85
C LEU A 35 -2.77 -5.57 6.82
N ILE A 36 -1.60 -5.23 6.28
CA ILE A 36 -0.38 -4.98 7.06
C ILE A 36 0.15 -3.60 6.71
N ASP A 37 0.29 -2.72 7.69
CA ASP A 37 0.93 -1.42 7.46
C ASP A 37 2.45 -1.59 7.47
N LEU A 38 3.12 -1.10 6.43
CA LEU A 38 4.57 -0.90 6.47
C LEU A 38 4.88 0.39 7.22
N THR A 39 4.27 1.49 6.77
CA THR A 39 4.32 2.80 7.41
C THR A 39 3.39 3.77 6.70
N HIS A 40 2.84 4.73 7.44
CA HIS A 40 2.12 5.88 6.88
C HIS A 40 2.89 7.19 7.04
N HIS A 41 4.14 7.11 7.49
CA HIS A 41 4.99 8.26 7.82
C HIS A 41 6.03 8.54 6.73
N ILE A 42 5.76 8.16 5.47
CA ILE A 42 6.62 8.63 4.38
C ILE A 42 6.55 10.17 4.35
N PRO A 43 7.68 10.88 4.22
CA PRO A 43 7.64 12.33 4.09
C PRO A 43 6.72 12.74 2.94
N PRO A 44 5.86 13.77 3.11
CA PRO A 44 4.87 14.15 2.13
C PRO A 44 5.44 14.24 0.72
N GLN A 45 4.81 13.54 -0.22
CA GLN A 45 5.13 13.54 -1.65
C GLN A 45 6.53 12.99 -2.01
N ASN A 46 7.26 12.41 -1.05
CA ASN A 46 8.61 11.90 -1.27
C ASN A 46 8.60 10.47 -1.82
N VAL A 47 8.34 10.37 -3.13
CA VAL A 47 8.30 9.08 -3.85
C VAL A 47 9.58 8.26 -3.67
N ARG A 48 10.75 8.92 -3.59
CA ARG A 48 12.03 8.22 -3.41
C ARG A 48 12.15 7.56 -2.04
N ALA A 49 11.70 8.25 -0.98
CA ALA A 49 11.65 7.66 0.36
C ALA A 49 10.68 6.46 0.40
N GLY A 50 9.49 6.60 -0.20
CA GLY A 50 8.54 5.49 -0.34
C GLY A 50 9.13 4.28 -1.07
N ALA A 51 9.81 4.52 -2.19
CA ALA A 51 10.47 3.48 -2.98
C ALA A 51 11.59 2.78 -2.18
N PHE A 52 12.39 3.53 -1.43
CA PHE A 52 13.44 2.97 -0.58
C PHE A 52 12.88 2.04 0.51
N ILE A 53 11.84 2.48 1.23
CA ILE A 53 11.19 1.66 2.26
C ILE A 53 10.55 0.42 1.63
N MET A 54 9.86 0.56 0.50
CA MET A 54 9.29 -0.59 -0.20
C MET A 54 10.35 -1.61 -0.61
N ALA A 55 11.47 -1.13 -1.20
CA ALA A 55 12.59 -1.98 -1.59
C ALA A 55 13.22 -2.73 -0.41
N ALA A 56 13.21 -2.15 0.79
CA ALA A 56 13.71 -2.78 2.00
C ALA A 56 12.73 -3.80 2.62
N ALA A 57 11.43 -3.73 2.30
CA ALA A 57 10.40 -4.50 2.99
C ALA A 57 9.81 -5.65 2.16
N TYR A 58 9.63 -5.47 0.84
CA TYR A 58 8.76 -6.33 0.04
C TYR A 58 9.13 -7.83 0.11
N SER A 59 10.43 -8.16 0.14
CA SER A 59 10.92 -9.54 0.09
C SER A 59 10.66 -10.35 1.36
N PHE A 60 10.27 -9.70 2.47
CA PHE A 60 9.94 -10.37 3.72
C PHE A 60 8.50 -10.89 3.78
N PHE A 61 7.68 -10.56 2.79
CA PHE A 61 6.29 -11.02 2.73
C PHE A 61 6.15 -12.27 1.86
N PRO A 62 5.10 -13.10 2.10
CA PRO A 62 4.83 -14.27 1.28
C PRO A 62 4.69 -13.93 -0.19
N GLU A 63 5.04 -14.88 -1.07
CA GLU A 63 4.68 -14.79 -2.48
C GLU A 63 3.18 -14.50 -2.63
N LYS A 64 2.80 -13.73 -3.66
CA LYS A 64 1.43 -13.27 -3.92
C LYS A 64 0.89 -12.21 -2.95
N THR A 65 1.73 -11.68 -2.06
CA THR A 65 1.41 -10.42 -1.37
C THR A 65 1.33 -9.28 -2.38
N VAL A 66 0.30 -8.44 -2.25
CA VAL A 66 0.14 -7.19 -3.01
C VAL A 66 0.71 -6.04 -2.18
N HIS A 67 1.66 -5.31 -2.74
CA HIS A 67 2.26 -4.14 -2.12
C HIS A 67 1.57 -2.86 -2.64
N LEU A 68 0.73 -2.24 -1.80
CA LEU A 68 0.11 -0.96 -2.09
C LEU A 68 0.98 0.18 -1.56
N ALA A 69 1.38 1.08 -2.45
CA ALA A 69 2.08 2.31 -2.11
C ALA A 69 1.31 3.53 -2.65
N ILE A 70 1.03 4.50 -1.79
CA ILE A 70 0.42 5.78 -2.16
C ILE A 70 1.28 6.90 -1.57
N VAL A 71 2.17 7.46 -2.38
CA VAL A 71 3.02 8.60 -2.04
C VAL A 71 2.93 9.55 -3.21
N ASP A 72 1.94 10.45 -3.22
CA ASP A 72 1.60 11.13 -4.45
C ASP A 72 0.87 12.47 -4.27
N PRO A 73 1.42 13.58 -4.80
CA PRO A 73 0.70 14.86 -4.82
C PRO A 73 -0.50 14.88 -5.78
N GLY A 74 -0.58 13.93 -6.72
CA GLY A 74 -1.60 13.88 -7.77
C GLY A 74 -2.74 12.92 -7.51
N VAL A 75 -3.00 12.52 -6.25
CA VAL A 75 -4.20 11.74 -5.91
C VAL A 75 -5.45 12.54 -6.29
N GLY A 76 -6.42 11.87 -6.93
CA GLY A 76 -7.68 12.51 -7.37
C GLY A 76 -7.58 13.32 -8.66
N THR A 77 -6.42 13.34 -9.32
CA THR A 77 -6.24 13.96 -10.65
C THR A 77 -6.48 12.95 -11.78
N GLU A 78 -6.32 13.38 -13.04
CA GLU A 78 -6.40 12.48 -14.21
C GLU A 78 -5.30 11.41 -14.25
N ARG A 79 -4.27 11.55 -13.42
CA ARG A 79 -3.15 10.61 -13.39
C ARG A 79 -3.61 9.25 -12.87
N ARG A 80 -3.55 8.26 -13.76
CA ARG A 80 -4.00 6.90 -13.49
C ARG A 80 -3.07 6.16 -12.51
N LEU A 81 -3.66 5.29 -11.72
CA LEU A 81 -2.96 4.28 -10.93
C LEU A 81 -2.28 3.26 -11.85
N ILE A 82 -1.17 2.70 -11.38
CA ILE A 82 -0.44 1.63 -12.07
C ILE A 82 -0.49 0.38 -11.20
N ALA A 83 -0.74 -0.76 -11.83
CA ALA A 83 -0.53 -2.08 -11.25
C ALA A 83 0.55 -2.79 -12.06
N ALA A 84 1.56 -3.33 -11.38
CA ALA A 84 2.62 -4.11 -11.99
C ALA A 84 2.70 -5.50 -11.33
N ARG A 85 3.20 -6.48 -12.07
CA ARG A 85 3.42 -7.84 -11.55
C ARG A 85 4.83 -8.27 -11.91
N SER A 86 5.65 -8.58 -10.90
CA SER A 86 6.93 -9.23 -11.13
C SER A 86 6.78 -10.77 -11.08
N LYS A 87 7.85 -11.50 -11.43
CA LYS A 87 7.82 -12.97 -11.40
C LYS A 87 7.68 -13.56 -9.99
N LYS A 88 8.05 -12.81 -8.93
CA LYS A 88 8.09 -13.31 -7.53
C LYS A 88 7.27 -12.49 -6.53
N TYR A 89 7.05 -11.20 -6.78
CA TYR A 89 6.37 -10.27 -5.85
C TYR A 89 5.41 -9.32 -6.60
N PHE A 90 4.31 -8.90 -5.96
CA PHE A 90 3.33 -7.95 -6.53
C PHE A 90 3.43 -6.60 -5.85
#